data_AF-A0AAW7YK40-F1
#
_entry.id   AF-A0AAW7YK40-F1
#
_cell.length_a   1.000
_cell.length_b   1.000
_cell.length_c   1.000
_cell.angle_alpha   90.00
_cell.angle_beta   90.00
_cell.angle_gamma   90.00
#
_symmetry.space_group_name_H-M   'P 1'
#
loop_
_entity.id
_entity.type
_entity.pdbx_description
1 polymer ?
#
loop_
_entity_poly.entity_id
_entity_poly.type
_entity_poly.pdbx_seq_one_letter_code
_entity_poly.pdbx_strand_id
1 'polypeptide(L)'
;FMRSLNEPIARKANQEDKCTGHFWEGRFKSQALLDEGAIVSCMAYVDLNPVRAGIAPTPEQSNFTSIQLRIKAAIKGQQPTALLSFAGNEHEDQTTGIRFSLQDYLTLVDETGRILRDDKGGAINSKTASILTRLHISNESWLKLTTNFEGIFTGAVGTVEHLCEFSEHVGLQRTHGIGNARACLNSA
;
A
#
# COMPACT_ATOMS: atom_id res chain seq x y z
N PHE A 1 -25.34 15.27 -4.36
CA PHE A 1 -24.11 14.52 -4.69
C PHE A 1 -24.40 13.11 -5.19
N MET A 2 -24.70 12.11 -4.33
CA MET A 2 -24.83 10.70 -4.76
C MET A 2 -25.84 10.43 -5.89
N ARG A 3 -26.99 11.12 -5.91
CA ARG A 3 -27.95 11.01 -7.02
C ARG A 3 -27.28 11.33 -8.36
N SER A 4 -26.55 12.43 -8.43
CA SER A 4 -25.86 12.91 -9.64
C SER A 4 -24.71 12.01 -10.08
N LEU A 5 -24.15 11.21 -9.16
CA LEU A 5 -23.13 10.19 -9.46
C LEU A 5 -23.78 8.90 -9.97
N ASN A 6 -24.78 8.40 -9.24
CA ASN A 6 -25.37 7.09 -9.46
C ASN A 6 -26.26 7.04 -10.71
N GLU A 7 -26.99 8.12 -10.99
CA GLU A 7 -27.95 8.19 -12.09
C GLU A 7 -27.32 8.01 -13.48
N PRO A 8 -26.22 8.71 -13.86
CA PRO A 8 -25.59 8.50 -15.16
C PRO A 8 -24.96 7.10 -15.30
N ILE A 9 -24.44 6.52 -14.21
CA ILE A 9 -23.89 5.15 -14.20
C ILE A 9 -25.00 4.13 -14.45
N ALA A 10 -26.14 4.27 -13.75
CA ALA A 10 -27.29 3.39 -13.92
C ALA A 10 -27.83 3.40 -15.36
N ARG A 11 -27.94 4.59 -15.97
CA ARG A 11 -28.39 4.69 -17.37
C ARG A 11 -27.43 3.99 -18.33
N LYS A 12 -26.12 4.19 -18.16
CA LYS A 12 -25.10 3.58 -19.02
C LYS A 12 -25.08 2.05 -18.88
N ALA A 13 -25.14 1.54 -17.65
CA ALA A 13 -25.15 0.10 -17.41
C ALA A 13 -26.41 -0.57 -18.00
N ASN A 14 -27.60 0.01 -17.78
CA ASN A 14 -28.83 -0.49 -18.39
C ASN A 14 -28.78 -0.49 -19.92
N GLN A 15 -28.16 0.54 -20.52
CA GLN A 15 -27.97 0.63 -21.96
C GLN A 15 -27.01 -0.45 -22.48
N GLU A 16 -25.90 -0.69 -21.77
CA GLU A 16 -24.91 -1.74 -22.09
C GLU A 16 -25.54 -3.14 -22.04
N ASP A 17 -26.34 -3.41 -21.01
CA ASP A 17 -27.02 -4.69 -20.81
C ASP A 17 -28.33 -4.84 -21.59
N LYS A 18 -28.73 -3.81 -22.36
CA LYS A 18 -29.99 -3.75 -23.12
C LYS A 18 -31.23 -4.03 -22.26
N CYS A 19 -31.23 -3.56 -21.01
CA CYS A 19 -32.33 -3.75 -20.06
C CYS A 19 -32.91 -2.41 -19.60
N THR A 20 -34.04 -2.47 -18.89
CA THR A 20 -34.70 -1.31 -18.31
C THR A 20 -35.07 -1.60 -16.86
N GLY A 21 -34.99 -0.60 -15.98
CA GLY A 21 -35.41 -0.74 -14.59
C GLY A 21 -34.44 -0.10 -13.61
N HIS A 22 -34.62 -0.44 -12.34
CA HIS A 22 -33.75 0.04 -11.26
C HIS A 22 -32.42 -0.73 -11.27
N PHE A 23 -31.32 0.00 -11.48
CA PHE A 23 -29.97 -0.57 -11.44
C PHE A 23 -29.43 -0.67 -10.00
N TRP A 24 -29.66 0.36 -9.17
CA TRP A 24 -29.21 0.39 -7.79
C TRP A 24 -30.29 -0.12 -6.84
N GLU A 25 -29.89 -0.71 -5.72
CA GLU A 25 -30.76 -0.89 -4.56
C GLU A 25 -31.19 0.47 -3.96
N GLY A 26 -31.91 0.46 -2.83
CA GLY A 26 -32.51 1.64 -2.22
C GLY A 26 -31.54 2.76 -1.78
N ARG A 27 -31.85 3.41 -0.66
CA ARG A 27 -31.09 4.61 -0.24
C ARG A 27 -29.67 4.24 0.21
N PHE A 28 -28.69 5.03 -0.20
CA PHE A 28 -27.33 4.95 0.33
C PHE A 28 -27.30 5.44 1.79
N LYS A 29 -26.40 4.85 2.59
CA LYS A 29 -26.10 5.34 3.94
C LYS A 29 -24.91 6.30 3.87
N SER A 30 -24.95 7.36 4.66
CA SER A 30 -23.88 8.34 4.78
C SER A 30 -23.58 8.55 6.25
N GLN A 31 -22.39 8.15 6.68
CA GLN A 31 -21.94 8.26 8.07
C GLN A 31 -20.70 9.15 8.11
N ALA A 32 -20.70 10.18 8.96
CA ALA A 32 -19.53 11.00 9.19
C ALA A 32 -18.50 10.24 10.02
N LEU A 33 -17.23 10.31 9.62
CA LEU A 33 -16.07 9.81 10.36
C LEU A 33 -15.42 11.02 11.03
N LEU A 34 -15.31 10.99 12.36
CA LEU A 34 -15.02 12.19 13.16
C LEU A 34 -13.57 12.25 13.66
N ASP A 35 -12.83 11.15 13.54
CA ASP A 35 -11.46 11.02 14.01
C ASP A 35 -10.65 10.07 13.11
N GLU A 36 -9.34 10.08 13.28
CA GLU A 36 -8.37 9.29 12.51
C GLU A 36 -8.58 7.79 12.70
N GLY A 37 -8.96 7.34 13.89
CA GLY A 37 -9.28 5.94 14.17
C GLY A 37 -10.49 5.45 13.36
N ALA A 38 -11.54 6.26 13.28
CA ALA A 38 -12.72 6.01 12.47
C ALA A 38 -12.40 6.00 10.97
N ILE A 39 -11.50 6.90 10.51
CA ILE A 39 -11.02 6.92 9.12
C ILE A 39 -10.27 5.62 8.80
N VAL A 40 -9.25 5.26 9.57
CA VAL A 40 -8.43 4.05 9.35
C VAL A 40 -9.29 2.79 9.43
N SER A 41 -10.21 2.72 10.39
CA SER A 41 -11.15 1.60 10.53
C SER A 41 -12.08 1.46 9.32
N CYS A 42 -12.61 2.58 8.82
CA CYS A 42 -13.46 2.59 7.63
C CYS A 42 -12.68 2.20 6.37
N MET A 43 -11.44 2.71 6.22
CA MET A 43 -10.56 2.33 5.12
C MET A 43 -10.29 0.82 5.13
N ALA A 44 -9.88 0.26 6.27
CA ALA A 44 -9.63 -1.18 6.42
C ALA A 44 -10.89 -2.01 6.15
N TYR A 45 -12.06 -1.53 6.60
CA TYR A 45 -13.34 -2.17 6.30
C TYR A 45 -13.59 -2.27 4.80
N VAL A 46 -13.42 -1.17 4.06
CA VAL A 46 -13.63 -1.12 2.61
C VAL A 46 -12.60 -1.95 1.85
N ASP A 47 -11.33 -1.81 2.20
CA ASP A 47 -10.22 -2.49 1.54
C ASP A 47 -10.26 -4.02 1.73
N LEU A 48 -10.87 -4.50 2.83
CA LEU A 48 -11.11 -5.93 3.07
C LEU A 48 -12.40 -6.48 2.45
N ASN A 49 -13.28 -5.65 1.86
CA ASN A 49 -14.54 -6.13 1.31
C ASN A 49 -14.36 -7.19 0.22
N PRO A 50 -13.45 -7.05 -0.77
CA PRO A 50 -13.24 -8.09 -1.77
C PRO A 50 -12.72 -9.40 -1.17
N VAL A 51 -11.89 -9.32 -0.12
CA VAL A 51 -11.40 -10.51 0.59
C VAL A 51 -12.55 -11.20 1.32
N ARG A 52 -13.35 -10.44 2.06
CA ARG A 52 -14.50 -10.95 2.82
C ARG A 52 -15.62 -11.52 1.92
N ALA A 53 -15.73 -10.99 0.71
CA ALA A 53 -16.65 -11.49 -0.31
C ALA A 53 -16.11 -12.73 -1.06
N GLY A 54 -14.86 -13.15 -0.80
CA GLY A 54 -14.22 -14.27 -1.51
C GLY A 54 -13.82 -13.94 -2.96
N ILE A 55 -13.84 -12.66 -3.34
CA ILE A 55 -13.48 -12.20 -4.69
C ILE A 55 -11.95 -12.16 -4.87
N ALA A 56 -11.21 -11.92 -3.79
CA ALA A 56 -9.75 -11.92 -3.78
C ALA A 56 -9.22 -12.66 -2.54
N PRO A 57 -8.11 -13.41 -2.63
CA PRO A 57 -7.55 -14.09 -1.47
C PRO A 57 -6.75 -13.17 -0.53
N THR A 58 -6.26 -12.03 -1.04
CA THR A 58 -5.41 -11.08 -0.32
C THR A 58 -5.62 -9.64 -0.80
N PRO A 59 -5.24 -8.62 -0.01
CA PRO A 59 -5.43 -7.22 -0.37
C PRO A 59 -4.76 -6.80 -1.69
N GLU A 60 -3.54 -7.25 -1.97
CA GLU A 60 -2.84 -6.91 -3.22
C GLU A 60 -3.47 -7.55 -4.47
N GLN A 61 -4.23 -8.63 -4.29
CA GLN A 61 -4.99 -9.29 -5.35
C GLN A 61 -6.42 -8.73 -5.49
N SER A 62 -6.80 -7.75 -4.66
CA SER A 62 -8.11 -7.09 -4.76
C SER A 62 -8.09 -6.01 -5.84
N ASN A 63 -8.59 -6.33 -7.03
CA ASN A 63 -8.63 -5.37 -8.13
C ASN A 63 -9.55 -4.18 -7.83
N PHE A 64 -9.16 -3.01 -8.34
CA PHE A 64 -9.94 -1.76 -8.26
C PHE A 64 -10.18 -1.24 -6.83
N THR A 65 -9.28 -1.55 -5.89
CA THR A 65 -9.32 -1.02 -4.51
C THR A 65 -8.24 0.03 -4.25
N SER A 66 -8.47 0.86 -3.23
CA SER A 66 -7.47 1.83 -2.78
C SER A 66 -6.24 1.15 -2.19
N ILE A 67 -6.40 0.07 -1.42
CA ILE A 67 -5.26 -0.70 -0.91
C ILE A 67 -4.38 -1.27 -2.02
N GLN A 68 -4.95 -1.76 -3.12
CA GLN A 68 -4.13 -2.25 -4.23
C GLN A 68 -3.28 -1.13 -4.85
N LEU A 69 -3.85 0.07 -5.02
CA LEU A 69 -3.09 1.23 -5.51
C LEU A 69 -1.97 1.63 -4.55
N ARG A 70 -2.25 1.64 -3.24
CA ARG A 70 -1.27 1.93 -2.20
C ARG A 70 -0.13 0.90 -2.20
N ILE A 71 -0.45 -0.38 -2.29
CA ILE A 71 0.53 -1.47 -2.34
C ILE A 71 1.41 -1.35 -3.59
N LYS A 72 0.82 -1.14 -4.77
CA LYS A 72 1.56 -0.98 -6.03
C LYS A 72 2.54 0.18 -5.98
N ALA A 73 2.17 1.28 -5.31
CA ALA A 73 3.06 2.41 -5.09
C ALA A 73 4.13 2.09 -4.01
N ALA A 74 3.73 1.44 -2.92
CA ALA A 74 4.62 1.12 -1.80
C ALA A 74 5.77 0.18 -2.19
N ILE A 75 5.52 -0.79 -3.08
CA ILE A 75 6.56 -1.66 -3.66
C ILE A 75 7.65 -0.83 -4.36
N LYS A 76 7.30 0.35 -4.89
CA LYS A 76 8.23 1.28 -5.53
C LYS A 76 8.80 2.32 -4.57
N GLY A 77 8.55 2.19 -3.26
CA GLY A 77 8.92 3.19 -2.25
C GLY A 77 8.14 4.51 -2.36
N GLN A 78 6.94 4.48 -2.93
CA GLN A 78 6.13 5.67 -3.23
C GLN A 78 4.74 5.60 -2.60
N GLN A 79 4.03 6.74 -2.61
CA GLN A 79 2.59 6.80 -2.34
C GLN A 79 1.82 7.23 -3.59
N PRO A 80 0.59 6.72 -3.81
CA PRO A 80 -0.18 7.03 -5.01
C PRO A 80 -0.67 8.48 -5.01
N THR A 81 -0.50 9.18 -6.13
CA THR A 81 -0.91 10.60 -6.28
C THR A 81 -2.42 10.81 -6.29
N ALA A 82 -3.19 9.79 -6.67
CA ALA A 82 -4.64 9.84 -6.73
C ALA A 82 -5.33 9.69 -5.36
N LEU A 83 -4.57 9.35 -4.30
CA LEU A 83 -5.10 9.16 -2.96
C LEU A 83 -4.40 10.08 -1.96
N LEU A 84 -5.08 10.41 -0.88
CA LEU A 84 -4.46 11.12 0.24
C LEU A 84 -3.31 10.27 0.82
N SER A 85 -2.14 10.86 0.95
CA SER A 85 -0.94 10.21 1.47
C SER A 85 -1.00 9.99 2.97
N PHE A 86 -0.36 8.93 3.45
CA PHE A 86 -0.05 8.72 4.86
C PHE A 86 1.12 9.64 5.25
N ALA A 87 0.91 10.52 6.23
CA ALA A 87 1.92 11.45 6.73
C ALA A 87 2.83 10.83 7.82
N GLY A 88 2.52 9.62 8.29
CA GLY A 88 3.24 8.97 9.40
C GLY A 88 2.80 9.50 10.77
N ASN A 89 3.56 9.09 11.80
CA ASN A 89 3.24 9.35 13.21
C ASN A 89 4.07 10.50 13.82
N GLU A 90 5.04 11.05 13.07
CA GLU A 90 6.15 11.83 13.65
C GLU A 90 6.17 13.33 13.27
N HIS A 91 5.23 13.79 12.45
CA HIS A 91 5.24 15.19 12.00
C HIS A 91 3.99 15.95 12.47
N GLU A 92 4.11 16.67 13.59
CA GLU A 92 3.13 17.67 14.05
C GLU A 92 2.93 18.80 13.01
N ASP A 93 3.95 19.07 12.18
CA ASP A 93 3.94 20.17 11.21
C ASP A 93 3.29 19.83 9.85
N GLN A 94 3.03 18.55 9.54
CA GLN A 94 2.35 18.17 8.31
C GLN A 94 0.83 18.25 8.47
N THR A 95 0.25 19.34 7.97
CA THR A 95 -1.20 19.60 8.04
C THR A 95 -2.02 18.80 7.02
N THR A 96 -1.39 18.17 6.03
CA THR A 96 -2.07 17.47 4.93
C THR A 96 -1.64 16.01 4.84
N GLY A 97 -2.54 15.09 5.19
CA GLY A 97 -2.32 13.66 5.06
C GLY A 97 -3.08 12.85 6.11
N ILE A 98 -3.10 11.54 5.94
CA ILE A 98 -3.62 10.59 6.94
C ILE A 98 -2.52 10.43 8.00
N ARG A 99 -2.82 10.80 9.25
CA ARG A 99 -1.90 10.70 10.39
C ARG A 99 -1.81 9.26 10.90
N PHE A 100 -1.18 8.43 10.09
CA PHE A 100 -0.92 7.03 10.37
C PHE A 100 0.26 6.59 9.50
N SER A 101 0.97 5.56 9.90
CA SER A 101 2.00 4.95 9.06
C SER A 101 1.34 4.07 7.99
N LEU A 102 1.83 4.16 6.74
CA LEU A 102 1.39 3.26 5.67
C LEU A 102 1.76 1.80 6.00
N GLN A 103 2.92 1.55 6.59
CA GLN A 103 3.36 0.20 6.95
C GLN A 103 2.47 -0.36 8.07
N ASP A 104 2.16 0.45 9.08
CA ASP A 104 1.24 0.05 10.16
C ASP A 104 -0.16 -0.19 9.60
N TYR A 105 -0.60 0.62 8.64
CA TYR A 105 -1.89 0.42 7.96
C TYR A 105 -1.95 -0.92 7.22
N LEU A 106 -0.91 -1.24 6.44
CA LEU A 106 -0.87 -2.50 5.71
C LEU A 106 -0.90 -3.68 6.68
N THR A 107 -0.11 -3.61 7.76
CA THR A 107 -0.08 -4.63 8.82
C THR A 107 -1.45 -4.79 9.48
N LEU A 108 -2.07 -3.68 9.89
CA LEU A 108 -3.41 -3.67 10.49
C LEU A 108 -4.44 -4.35 9.57
N VAL A 109 -4.41 -4.06 8.27
CA VAL A 109 -5.33 -4.67 7.30
C VAL A 109 -5.06 -6.16 7.13
N ASP A 110 -3.80 -6.59 7.06
CA ASP A 110 -3.44 -8.01 6.95
C ASP A 110 -3.88 -8.80 8.19
N GLU A 111 -3.59 -8.30 9.38
CA GLU A 111 -3.99 -8.91 10.65
C GLU A 111 -5.52 -8.98 10.77
N THR A 112 -6.21 -7.87 10.50
CA THR A 112 -7.68 -7.82 10.52
C THR A 112 -8.30 -8.75 9.45
N GLY A 113 -7.65 -8.89 8.30
CA GLY A 113 -8.10 -9.75 7.21
C GLY A 113 -7.97 -11.25 7.51
N ARG A 114 -7.08 -11.64 8.43
CA ARG A 114 -6.91 -13.04 8.88
C ARG A 114 -7.96 -13.47 9.89
N ILE A 115 -8.59 -12.52 10.59
CA ILE A 115 -9.62 -12.82 11.58
C ILE A 115 -10.80 -13.46 10.87
N LEU A 116 -11.07 -14.74 11.19
CA LEU A 116 -12.24 -15.45 10.73
C LEU A 116 -13.48 -14.80 11.34
N ARG A 117 -14.44 -14.49 10.47
CA ARG A 117 -15.74 -13.94 10.84
C ARG A 117 -16.81 -14.96 10.48
N ASP A 118 -17.57 -15.40 11.48
CA ASP A 118 -18.65 -16.38 11.28
C ASP A 118 -19.72 -15.89 10.29
N ASP A 119 -19.83 -14.57 10.09
CA ASP A 119 -20.78 -13.93 9.17
C ASP A 119 -20.24 -13.64 7.76
N LYS A 120 -18.99 -14.02 7.43
CA LYS A 120 -18.35 -13.73 6.13
C LYS A 120 -17.67 -14.96 5.54
N GLY A 121 -17.73 -15.07 4.21
CA GLY A 121 -17.26 -16.25 3.49
C GLY A 121 -15.75 -16.30 3.24
N GLY A 122 -15.05 -15.17 3.32
CA GLY A 122 -13.62 -15.08 3.03
C GLY A 122 -12.78 -14.46 4.14
N ALA A 123 -11.58 -15.02 4.33
CA ALA A 123 -10.53 -14.51 5.20
C ALA A 123 -9.17 -14.79 4.55
N ILE A 124 -8.16 -14.00 4.92
CA ILE A 124 -6.78 -14.27 4.52
C ILE A 124 -6.34 -15.57 5.21
N ASN A 125 -5.76 -16.50 4.44
CA ASN A 125 -5.26 -17.75 4.99
C ASN A 125 -4.20 -17.48 6.09
N SER A 126 -4.40 -18.06 7.28
CA SER A 126 -3.52 -17.87 8.44
C SER A 126 -2.07 -18.28 8.17
N LYS A 127 -1.83 -19.21 7.23
CA LYS A 127 -0.50 -19.67 6.83
C LYS A 127 0.22 -18.74 5.84
N THR A 128 -0.48 -17.76 5.27
CA THR A 128 0.09 -16.77 4.35
C THR A 128 1.11 -15.91 5.09
N ALA A 129 2.26 -15.60 4.49
CA ALA A 129 3.26 -14.71 5.10
C ALA A 129 2.70 -13.30 5.37
N SER A 130 3.32 -12.53 6.28
CA SER A 130 2.90 -11.16 6.59
C SER A 130 2.89 -10.30 5.31
N ILE A 131 2.01 -9.30 5.26
CA ILE A 131 1.92 -8.44 4.07
C ILE A 131 3.25 -7.75 3.73
N LEU A 132 4.00 -7.28 4.71
CA LEU A 132 5.31 -6.65 4.46
C LEU A 132 6.30 -7.63 3.84
N THR A 133 6.32 -8.88 4.31
CA THR A 133 7.12 -9.96 3.71
C THR A 133 6.69 -10.27 2.28
N ARG A 134 5.39 -10.37 2.02
CA ARG A 134 4.84 -10.68 0.68
C ARG A 134 5.13 -9.59 -0.34
N LEU A 135 5.22 -8.35 0.12
CA LEU A 135 5.46 -7.18 -0.71
C LEU A 135 6.95 -6.83 -0.84
N HIS A 136 7.85 -7.59 -0.19
CA HIS A 136 9.28 -7.26 -0.07
C HIS A 136 9.52 -5.84 0.48
N ILE A 137 8.57 -5.31 1.26
CA ILE A 137 8.69 -4.02 1.93
C ILE A 137 9.44 -4.29 3.24
N SER A 138 10.76 -4.10 3.23
CA SER A 138 11.59 -4.38 4.40
C SER A 138 11.47 -3.27 5.45
N ASN A 139 11.39 -3.65 6.72
CA ASN A 139 11.63 -2.73 7.86
C ASN A 139 13.13 -2.50 8.13
N GLU A 140 14.04 -3.15 7.39
CA GLU A 140 15.42 -3.39 7.86
C GLU A 140 16.56 -2.77 7.04
N SER A 141 16.39 -2.43 5.76
CA SER A 141 17.49 -1.79 5.01
C SER A 141 17.85 -0.42 5.59
N TRP A 142 16.85 0.32 6.06
CA TRP A 142 17.03 1.63 6.71
C TRP A 142 17.64 1.51 8.11
N LEU A 143 17.15 0.58 8.95
CA LEU A 143 17.66 0.41 10.31
C LEU A 143 19.14 -0.06 10.34
N LYS A 144 19.56 -0.90 9.38
CA LYS A 144 20.97 -1.31 9.20
C LYS A 144 21.84 -0.19 8.62
N LEU A 145 21.32 0.61 7.69
CA LEU A 145 22.01 1.79 7.17
C LEU A 145 22.25 2.82 8.29
N THR A 146 21.27 3.12 9.14
CA THR A 146 21.38 4.21 10.10
C THR A 146 22.10 3.85 11.42
N THR A 147 22.26 2.56 11.75
CA THR A 147 22.94 2.14 13.00
C THR A 147 24.39 1.64 12.81
N ASN A 148 24.81 1.29 11.59
CA ASN A 148 26.18 0.83 11.30
C ASN A 148 26.70 1.34 9.93
N PHE A 149 26.32 2.57 9.54
CA PHE A 149 26.62 3.16 8.24
C PHE A 149 28.11 3.11 7.90
N GLU A 150 28.95 3.54 8.83
CA GLU A 150 30.41 3.65 8.68
C GLU A 150 31.13 2.29 8.68
N GLY A 151 30.50 1.25 9.25
CA GLY A 151 31.00 -0.12 9.20
C GLY A 151 30.62 -0.88 7.92
N ILE A 152 29.51 -0.48 7.27
CA ILE A 152 28.96 -1.13 6.07
C ILE A 152 29.49 -0.49 4.79
N PHE A 153 29.74 0.83 4.79
CA PHE A 153 30.27 1.54 3.63
C PHE A 153 31.55 2.29 4.00
N THR A 154 32.67 1.86 3.41
CA THR A 154 34.00 2.49 3.60
C THR A 154 34.35 3.50 2.51
N GLY A 155 33.40 3.80 1.61
CA GLY A 155 33.58 4.65 0.43
C GLY A 155 32.24 5.18 -0.09
N ALA A 156 32.15 5.49 -1.38
CA ALA A 156 30.93 6.01 -2.00
C ALA A 156 29.74 5.04 -1.81
N VAL A 157 28.54 5.61 -1.63
CA VAL A 157 27.29 4.87 -1.36
C VAL A 157 26.27 5.19 -2.44
N GLY A 158 25.66 4.16 -3.01
CA GLY A 158 24.65 4.30 -4.06
C GLY A 158 24.17 2.93 -4.55
N THR A 159 23.17 2.91 -5.44
CA THR A 159 22.79 1.67 -6.13
C THR A 159 23.96 1.13 -6.95
N VAL A 160 23.93 -0.14 -7.34
CA VAL A 160 25.03 -0.76 -8.12
C VAL A 160 25.34 0.05 -9.38
N GLU A 161 24.30 0.55 -10.04
CA GLU A 161 24.37 1.36 -11.25
C GLU A 161 25.15 2.66 -11.00
N HIS A 162 24.79 3.42 -9.97
CA HIS A 162 25.44 4.68 -9.62
C HIS A 162 26.87 4.50 -9.08
N LEU A 163 27.16 3.38 -8.41
CA LEU A 163 28.52 3.07 -7.96
C LEU A 163 29.46 2.77 -9.14
N CYS A 164 28.95 2.09 -10.16
CA CYS A 164 29.69 1.86 -11.40
C CYS A 164 29.96 3.17 -12.14
N GLU A 165 28.95 4.01 -12.33
CA GLU A 165 29.09 5.33 -12.95
C GLU A 165 30.09 6.23 -12.21
N PHE A 166 30.00 6.28 -10.87
CA PHE A 166 30.94 7.02 -10.04
C PHE A 166 32.37 6.51 -10.23
N SER A 167 32.57 5.19 -10.18
CA SER A 167 33.90 4.59 -10.29
C SER A 167 34.55 4.85 -11.65
N GLU A 168 33.76 4.82 -12.73
CA GLU A 168 34.21 5.20 -14.07
C GLU A 168 34.57 6.69 -14.15
N HIS A 169 33.74 7.56 -13.58
CA HIS A 169 33.96 9.00 -13.59
C HIS A 169 35.22 9.41 -12.83
N VAL A 170 35.51 8.78 -11.69
CA VAL A 170 36.70 9.07 -10.87
C VAL A 170 37.92 8.23 -11.25
N GLY A 171 37.85 7.43 -12.30
CA GLY A 171 38.97 6.63 -12.83
C GLY A 171 39.39 5.45 -11.95
N LEU A 172 38.50 4.95 -11.09
CA LEU A 172 38.77 3.80 -10.22
C LEU A 172 38.68 2.49 -11.02
N GLN A 173 39.72 1.66 -10.90
CA GLN A 173 39.80 0.36 -11.58
C GLN A 173 38.85 -0.71 -10.98
N ARG A 174 38.28 -0.46 -9.80
CA ARG A 174 37.35 -1.38 -9.12
C ARG A 174 36.26 -0.61 -8.38
N THR A 175 35.02 -1.04 -8.60
CA THR A 175 33.84 -0.52 -7.91
C THR A 175 33.68 -1.18 -6.54
N HIS A 176 33.92 -0.43 -5.47
CA HIS A 176 33.78 -0.89 -4.10
C HIS A 176 32.32 -0.74 -3.62
N GLY A 177 31.89 -1.56 -2.66
CA GLY A 177 30.54 -1.46 -2.09
C GLY A 177 29.42 -2.14 -2.88
N ILE A 178 29.68 -2.77 -4.03
CA ILE A 178 28.66 -3.44 -4.86
C ILE A 178 27.90 -4.53 -4.08
N GLY A 179 28.60 -5.36 -3.30
CA GLY A 179 27.97 -6.44 -2.54
C GLY A 179 26.96 -5.90 -1.51
N ASN A 180 27.32 -4.82 -0.82
CA ASN A 180 26.47 -4.18 0.18
C ASN A 180 25.34 -3.37 -0.47
N ALA A 181 25.60 -2.72 -1.61
CA ALA A 181 24.57 -2.08 -2.42
C ALA A 181 23.54 -3.09 -2.94
N ARG A 182 23.94 -4.28 -3.38
CA ARG A 182 23.00 -5.36 -3.76
C ARG A 182 22.16 -5.83 -2.58
N ALA A 183 22.79 -6.04 -1.43
CA ALA A 183 22.13 -6.56 -0.24
C ALA A 183 21.22 -5.53 0.47
N CYS A 184 21.52 -4.23 0.37
CA CYS A 184 20.84 -3.19 1.17
C CYS A 184 20.05 -2.19 0.33
N LEU A 185 20.47 -1.90 -0.91
CA LEU A 185 19.91 -0.84 -1.76
C LEU A 185 19.23 -1.37 -3.03
N ASN A 186 19.59 -2.57 -3.49
CA ASN A 186 18.99 -3.20 -4.67
C ASN A 186 18.26 -4.52 -4.34
N SER A 187 18.00 -4.82 -3.06
CA SER A 187 17.14 -5.93 -2.64
C SER A 187 15.68 -5.49 -2.67
N ALA A 188 15.15 -5.35 -3.89
CA ALA A 188 13.74 -5.30 -4.23
C ALA A 188 13.46 -6.43 -5.23
#